data_AF-A0A165APL5-F1
#
_entry.id   AF-A0A165APL5-F1
#
_cell.length_a   1.000
_cell.length_b   1.000
_cell.length_c   1.000
_cell.angle_alpha   90.00
_cell.angle_beta   90.00
_cell.angle_gamma   90.00
#
_symmetry.space_group_name_H-M   'P 1'
#
loop_
_entity.id
_entity.type
_entity.pdbx_description
1 polymer ?
#
loop_
_entity_poly.entity_id
_entity_poly.type
_entity_poly.pdbx_seq_one_letter_code
_entity_poly.pdbx_strand_id
1 'polypeptide(L)'
;DMRFLGQAANGIYVDDGTDIHPDVLHELYGMARTPVHRRRGQTGAGHPPEEEESENEDDAIVDGPTADISEQIAAAQQGNVRHDPVDVPAHASPFADEATETLLFNALAAVRGDGFLPAGYGVLIGEEIDAYDHEEAIRLGRHGTKELIVTLPEHIWRP
;
A
#
# COMPACT_ATOMS: atom_id res chain seq x y z
N ASP A 1 -1.50 -0.60 11.30
CA ASP A 1 -0.19 -1.12 10.86
C ASP A 1 0.18 -0.40 9.56
N MET A 2 1.27 0.37 9.58
CA MET A 2 1.70 1.18 8.44
C MET A 2 2.11 0.32 7.23
N ARG A 3 2.53 -0.93 7.48
CA ARG A 3 2.90 -1.87 6.42
C ARG A 3 1.68 -2.34 5.63
N PHE A 4 0.57 -2.58 6.33
CA PHE A 4 -0.69 -3.00 5.70
C PHE A 4 -1.31 -1.88 4.86
N LEU A 5 -1.25 -0.63 5.34
CA LEU A 5 -1.64 0.55 4.57
C LEU A 5 -0.76 0.76 3.33
N GLY A 6 0.55 0.57 3.47
CA GLY A 6 1.49 0.67 2.34
C GLY A 6 1.23 -0.39 1.27
N GLN A 7 0.97 -1.64 1.67
CA GLN A 7 0.65 -2.75 0.76
C GLN A 7 -0.71 -2.60 0.09
N ALA A 8 -1.72 -2.09 0.81
CA ALA A 8 -3.04 -1.83 0.25
C ALA A 8 -3.03 -0.69 -0.78
N ALA A 9 -2.21 0.35 -0.55
CA ALA A 9 -2.13 1.51 -1.43
C ALA A 9 -1.25 1.29 -2.67
N ASN A 10 -0.14 0.54 -2.52
CA ASN A 10 0.90 0.44 -3.57
C ASN A 10 1.11 -0.98 -4.10
N GLY A 11 0.32 -1.96 -3.64
CA GLY A 11 0.50 -3.38 -3.94
C GLY A 11 1.64 -4.01 -3.14
N ILE A 12 1.76 -5.34 -3.24
CA ILE A 12 2.86 -6.09 -2.64
C ILE A 12 3.99 -6.16 -3.67
N TYR A 13 5.06 -5.41 -3.45
CA TYR A 13 6.30 -5.57 -4.22
C TYR A 13 6.90 -6.96 -3.95
N VAL A 14 6.89 -7.83 -4.96
CA VAL A 14 7.62 -9.11 -4.98
C VAL A 14 8.89 -8.94 -5.79
N ASP A 15 9.66 -7.90 -5.47
CA ASP A 15 11.00 -7.72 -6.03
C ASP A 15 11.99 -8.02 -4.91
N ASP A 16 12.60 -9.21 -5.00
CA ASP A 16 13.67 -9.68 -4.11
C ASP A 16 15.03 -9.01 -4.40
N GLY A 17 15.06 -8.03 -5.32
CA GLY A 17 16.25 -7.26 -5.65
C GLY A 17 17.32 -8.09 -6.33
N THR A 18 16.95 -9.23 -6.91
CA THR A 18 17.87 -10.22 -7.51
C THR A 18 18.67 -9.65 -8.68
N ASP A 19 18.12 -8.63 -9.36
CA ASP A 19 18.72 -7.97 -10.51
C ASP A 19 19.42 -6.64 -10.17
N ILE A 20 19.45 -6.23 -8.88
CA ILE A 20 20.11 -5.00 -8.45
C ILE A 20 21.54 -5.32 -8.01
N HIS A 21 22.52 -4.65 -8.64
CA HIS A 21 23.93 -4.83 -8.27
C HIS A 21 24.15 -4.44 -6.80
N PRO A 22 24.83 -5.26 -5.98
CA PRO A 22 24.95 -5.03 -4.54
C PRO A 22 25.58 -3.69 -4.17
N ASP A 23 26.41 -3.13 -5.04
CA ASP A 23 27.01 -1.80 -4.83
C ASP A 23 25.98 -0.66 -4.91
N VAL A 24 24.92 -0.81 -5.71
CA VAL A 24 23.83 0.18 -5.82
C VAL A 24 22.97 0.15 -4.55
N LEU A 25 22.74 -1.05 -3.99
CA LEU A 25 22.09 -1.20 -2.69
C LEU A 25 22.95 -0.56 -1.59
N HIS A 26 24.27 -0.75 -1.63
CA HIS A 26 25.19 -0.21 -0.64
C HIS A 26 25.20 1.33 -0.61
N GLU A 27 25.12 1.96 -1.78
CA GLU A 27 25.09 3.42 -1.92
C GLU A 27 23.79 4.04 -1.37
N LEU A 28 22.65 3.44 -1.67
CA LEU A 28 21.33 3.99 -1.31
C LEU A 28 20.86 3.61 0.10
N TYR A 29 21.36 2.51 0.69
CA TYR A 29 20.95 2.04 2.02
C TYR A 29 21.68 2.71 3.19
N GLY A 30 22.16 3.95 3.01
CA GLY A 30 22.50 4.86 4.10
C GLY A 30 23.81 4.60 4.83
N MET A 31 24.77 3.85 4.25
CA MET A 31 26.11 3.70 4.85
C MET A 31 27.03 4.91 4.62
N ALA A 32 26.61 5.91 3.83
CA ALA A 32 27.36 7.15 3.60
C ALA A 32 27.29 8.16 4.76
N ARG A 33 27.14 7.69 6.01
CA ARG A 33 27.34 8.50 7.21
C ARG A 33 28.54 7.98 7.99
N THR A 34 29.31 8.91 8.55
CA THR A 34 30.50 8.68 9.37
C THR A 34 30.25 7.56 10.39
N PRO A 35 31.17 6.59 10.56
CA PRO A 35 30.93 5.41 11.40
C PRO A 35 30.69 5.81 12.86
N VAL A 36 29.44 5.66 13.31
CA VAL A 36 29.05 5.84 14.71
C VAL A 36 29.64 4.68 15.51
N HIS A 37 30.55 4.99 16.45
CA HIS A 37 31.13 3.98 17.35
C HIS A 37 30.06 3.48 18.33
N ARG A 38 29.57 2.27 18.10
CA ARG A 38 28.58 1.62 18.98
C ARG A 38 29.28 0.84 20.09
N ARG A 39 28.78 0.97 21.32
CA ARG A 39 29.30 0.21 22.47
C ARG A 39 28.94 -1.28 22.33
N ARG A 40 29.74 -2.14 22.97
CA ARG A 40 29.56 -3.60 22.97
C ARG A 40 28.17 -3.94 23.52
N GLY A 41 27.27 -4.43 22.65
CA GLY A 41 25.90 -4.83 23.01
C GLY A 41 24.77 -4.22 22.15
N GLN A 42 25.06 -3.27 21.26
CA GLN A 42 24.04 -2.67 20.36
C GLN A 42 23.99 -3.40 19.01
N THR A 43 22.82 -3.95 18.65
CA THR A 43 22.62 -4.76 17.42
C THR A 43 22.06 -3.97 16.23
N GLY A 44 21.93 -2.65 16.33
CA GLY A 44 21.57 -1.79 15.19
C GLY A 44 20.14 -1.92 14.68
N ALA A 45 19.27 -2.66 15.37
CA ALA A 45 17.86 -2.79 15.06
C ALA A 45 17.03 -1.99 16.09
N GLY A 46 16.73 -0.71 15.80
CA GLY A 46 15.68 0.06 16.47
C GLY A 46 16.09 0.93 17.68
N HIS A 47 15.60 2.17 17.67
CA HIS A 47 15.54 3.24 18.69
C HIS A 47 16.57 3.24 19.84
N PRO A 48 17.45 4.27 19.96
CA PRO A 48 18.16 4.49 21.20
C PRO A 48 17.16 4.84 22.32
N PRO A 49 17.16 4.14 23.46
CA PRO A 49 16.27 4.43 24.58
C PRO A 49 16.86 5.53 25.46
N GLU A 50 17.31 6.64 24.89
CA GLU A 50 17.74 7.84 25.62
C GLU A 50 17.45 9.07 24.75
N GLU A 51 16.17 9.44 24.66
CA GLU A 51 15.82 10.86 24.70
C GLU A 51 16.06 11.33 26.14
N GLU A 52 17.31 11.44 26.55
CA GLU A 52 17.68 12.20 27.76
C GLU A 52 18.68 13.27 27.32
N GLU A 53 18.13 14.48 27.16
CA GLU A 53 18.79 15.78 27.27
C GLU A 53 20.22 15.86 26.72
N SER A 54 20.34 16.10 25.43
CA SER A 54 21.44 16.91 24.90
C SER A 54 20.84 18.19 24.35
N GLU A 55 20.66 19.18 25.22
CA GLU A 55 20.58 20.59 24.84
C GLU A 55 21.88 20.97 24.11
N ASN A 56 21.95 20.71 22.82
CA ASN A 56 22.88 21.39 21.93
C ASN A 56 22.02 22.09 20.89
N GLU A 57 21.80 23.37 21.15
CA GLU A 57 21.31 24.37 20.21
C GLU A 57 22.15 24.31 18.93
N ASP A 58 21.71 23.53 17.93
CA ASP A 58 22.08 23.73 16.53
C ASP A 58 21.11 23.00 15.58
N ASP A 59 19.84 22.87 15.99
CA ASP A 59 18.73 22.66 15.05
C ASP A 59 18.39 23.99 14.34
N ALA A 60 19.39 24.55 13.65
CA ALA A 60 19.09 25.31 12.46
C ALA A 60 18.45 24.30 11.51
N ILE A 61 17.12 24.37 11.39
CA ILE A 61 16.37 23.77 10.29
C ILE A 61 17.02 24.29 9.00
N VAL A 62 17.98 23.53 8.47
CA VAL A 62 18.51 23.77 7.14
C VAL A 62 17.38 23.40 6.21
N ASP A 63 16.65 24.42 5.78
CA ASP A 63 15.75 24.41 4.64
C ASP A 63 16.59 24.11 3.38
N GLY A 64 17.02 22.84 3.26
CA GLY A 64 17.70 22.27 2.12
C GLY A 64 16.68 21.88 1.05
N PRO A 65 17.04 21.96 -0.24
CA PRO A 65 16.08 22.10 -1.33
C PRO A 65 15.22 20.85 -1.46
N THR A 66 13.98 20.91 -0.98
CA THR A 66 12.95 19.88 -1.20
C THR A 66 12.66 19.65 -2.69
N ALA A 67 13.02 20.61 -3.55
CA ALA A 67 12.96 20.48 -5.01
C ALA A 67 13.85 19.35 -5.56
N ASP A 68 14.97 19.03 -4.91
CA ASP A 68 15.99 18.09 -5.42
C ASP A 68 15.58 16.62 -5.22
N ILE A 69 14.83 16.31 -4.16
CA ILE A 69 14.40 14.92 -3.86
C ILE A 69 13.40 14.42 -4.90
N SER A 70 12.44 15.27 -5.31
CA SER A 70 11.46 14.88 -6.33
C SER A 70 12.10 14.66 -7.69
N GLU A 71 13.08 15.48 -8.07
CA GLU A 71 13.84 15.33 -9.32
C GLU A 71 14.74 14.07 -9.30
N GLN A 72 15.40 13.79 -8.18
CA GLN A 72 16.19 12.56 -8.00
C GLN A 72 15.32 11.29 -8.06
N ILE A 73 14.14 11.30 -7.44
CA ILE A 73 13.19 10.17 -7.51
C ILE A 73 12.72 9.95 -8.95
N ALA A 74 12.37 11.02 -9.66
CA ALA A 74 11.95 10.94 -11.06
C ALA A 74 13.06 10.36 -11.95
N ALA A 75 14.30 10.85 -11.82
CA ALA A 75 15.44 10.38 -12.58
C ALA A 75 15.80 8.91 -12.30
N ALA A 76 15.69 8.47 -11.04
CA ALA A 76 15.95 7.09 -10.66
C ALA A 76 14.86 6.11 -11.14
N GLN A 77 13.60 6.55 -11.17
CA GLN A 77 12.48 5.72 -11.66
C GLN A 77 12.41 5.65 -13.18
N GLN A 78 13.00 6.61 -13.90
CA GLN A 78 12.89 6.74 -15.35
C GLN A 78 13.41 5.53 -16.14
N GLY A 79 14.40 4.79 -15.61
CA GLY A 79 14.88 3.54 -16.23
C GLY A 79 13.94 2.34 -16.03
N ASN A 80 13.04 2.41 -15.04
CA ASN A 80 12.13 1.33 -14.65
C ASN A 80 10.70 1.53 -15.21
N VAL A 81 10.38 2.72 -15.71
CA VAL A 81 9.13 2.98 -16.43
C VAL A 81 9.25 2.42 -17.85
N ARG A 82 8.91 1.14 -18.01
CA ARG A 82 8.94 0.41 -19.30
C ARG A 82 7.64 0.50 -20.10
N HIS A 83 6.65 1.22 -19.59
CA HIS A 83 5.38 1.45 -20.26
C HIS A 83 5.24 2.93 -20.58
N ASP A 84 4.55 3.25 -21.67
CA ASP A 84 4.11 4.63 -21.89
C ASP A 84 3.31 5.10 -20.67
N PRO A 85 3.41 6.39 -20.28
CA PRO A 85 2.61 6.93 -19.19
C PRO A 85 1.13 6.58 -19.40
N VAL A 86 0.48 6.05 -18.37
CA VAL A 86 -0.95 5.79 -18.41
C VAL A 86 -1.65 7.15 -18.36
N ASP A 87 -2.55 7.40 -19.31
CA ASP A 87 -3.35 8.62 -19.31
C ASP A 87 -4.16 8.68 -18.02
N VAL A 88 -3.79 9.64 -17.18
CA VAL A 88 -4.51 9.92 -15.93
C VAL A 88 -5.81 10.63 -16.30
N PRO A 89 -6.96 10.23 -15.73
CA PRO A 89 -8.21 10.95 -15.93
C PRO A 89 -8.05 12.44 -15.62
N ALA A 90 -8.41 13.29 -16.59
CA ALA A 90 -8.30 14.74 -16.46
C ALA A 90 -9.28 15.34 -15.44
N HIS A 91 -10.30 14.57 -15.04
CA HIS A 91 -11.37 15.01 -14.15
C HIS A 91 -11.39 14.18 -12.88
N ALA A 92 -11.65 14.84 -11.76
CA ALA A 92 -11.84 14.19 -10.46
C ALA A 92 -13.14 13.36 -10.40
N SER A 93 -14.12 13.71 -11.25
CA SER A 93 -15.38 12.99 -11.36
C SER A 93 -15.39 12.13 -12.64
N PRO A 94 -15.86 10.88 -12.58
CA PRO A 94 -16.11 10.08 -13.77
C PRO A 94 -17.33 10.55 -14.57
N PHE A 95 -18.11 11.50 -14.03
CA PHE A 95 -19.28 12.08 -14.68
C PHE A 95 -18.93 13.42 -15.34
N ALA A 96 -19.49 13.63 -16.55
CA ALA A 96 -19.33 14.88 -17.28
C ALA A 96 -20.13 16.04 -16.65
N ASP A 97 -21.26 15.71 -15.99
CA ASP A 97 -22.18 16.64 -15.36
C ASP A 97 -22.99 15.98 -14.23
N GLU A 98 -23.57 16.79 -13.35
CA GLU A 98 -24.37 16.33 -12.20
C GLU A 98 -25.65 15.59 -12.65
N ALA A 99 -26.17 15.91 -13.84
CA ALA A 99 -27.36 15.27 -14.37
C ALA A 99 -27.11 13.79 -14.73
N THR A 100 -25.97 13.45 -15.35
CA THR A 100 -25.62 12.05 -15.65
C THR A 100 -25.31 11.26 -14.40
N GLU A 101 -24.66 11.89 -13.41
CA GLU A 101 -24.45 11.30 -12.09
C GLU A 101 -25.78 10.94 -11.42
N THR A 102 -26.71 11.90 -11.35
CA THR A 102 -28.04 11.70 -10.76
C THR A 102 -28.83 10.62 -11.50
N LEU A 103 -28.77 10.61 -12.84
CA LEU A 103 -29.41 9.58 -13.66
C LEU A 103 -28.89 8.18 -13.31
N LEU A 104 -27.56 8.00 -13.22
CA LEU A 104 -26.95 6.72 -12.90
C LEU A 104 -27.41 6.24 -11.52
N PHE A 105 -27.30 7.08 -10.49
CA PHE A 105 -27.64 6.68 -9.13
C PHE A 105 -29.14 6.39 -8.97
N ASN A 106 -30.02 7.12 -9.66
CA ASN A 106 -31.44 6.81 -9.69
C ASN A 106 -31.74 5.47 -10.37
N ALA A 107 -31.12 5.20 -11.51
CA ALA A 107 -31.26 3.91 -12.20
C ALA A 107 -30.72 2.76 -11.35
N LEU A 108 -29.56 2.95 -10.72
CA LEU A 108 -28.94 1.96 -9.83
C LEU A 108 -29.83 1.68 -8.61
N ALA A 109 -30.45 2.71 -8.02
CA ALA A 109 -31.36 2.56 -6.90
C ALA A 109 -32.60 1.74 -7.28
N ALA A 110 -33.16 1.97 -8.48
CA ALA A 110 -34.28 1.19 -8.99
C ALA A 110 -33.91 -0.30 -9.17
N VAL A 111 -32.78 -0.58 -9.84
CA VAL A 111 -32.28 -1.95 -10.07
C VAL A 111 -31.97 -2.67 -8.76
N ARG A 112 -31.42 -1.96 -7.76
CA ARG A 112 -31.20 -2.50 -6.41
C ARG A 112 -32.51 -2.84 -5.70
N GLY A 113 -33.54 -1.99 -5.85
CA GLY A 113 -34.87 -2.24 -5.30
C GLY A 113 -35.51 -3.52 -5.87
N ASP A 114 -35.19 -3.85 -7.11
CA ASP A 114 -35.67 -5.07 -7.78
C ASP A 114 -34.87 -6.34 -7.39
N GLY A 115 -33.80 -6.21 -6.60
CA GLY A 115 -32.94 -7.33 -6.20
C GLY A 115 -32.18 -7.96 -7.37
N PHE A 116 -31.97 -7.21 -8.45
CA PHE A 116 -31.33 -7.72 -9.66
C PHE A 116 -29.84 -8.02 -9.41
N LEU A 117 -29.43 -9.25 -9.72
CA LEU A 117 -28.04 -9.70 -9.67
C LEU A 117 -27.52 -9.96 -11.09
N PRO A 118 -26.45 -9.27 -11.54
CA PRO A 118 -25.89 -9.48 -12.86
C PRO A 118 -25.18 -10.84 -12.98
N ALA A 119 -25.28 -11.44 -14.16
CA ALA A 119 -24.56 -12.67 -14.51
C ALA A 119 -23.08 -12.42 -14.78
N GLY A 120 -22.26 -13.47 -14.64
CA GLY A 120 -20.81 -13.47 -14.87
C GLY A 120 -19.98 -13.00 -13.67
N TYR A 121 -20.61 -12.76 -12.52
CA TYR A 121 -19.93 -12.28 -11.30
C TYR A 121 -19.76 -13.38 -10.24
N GLY A 122 -20.25 -14.61 -10.50
CA GLY A 122 -20.09 -15.73 -9.56
C GLY A 122 -21.00 -15.64 -8.34
N VAL A 123 -22.01 -14.75 -8.35
CA VAL A 123 -22.96 -14.57 -7.24
C VAL A 123 -24.27 -15.33 -7.50
N LEU A 124 -24.62 -15.56 -8.77
CA LEU A 124 -25.83 -16.30 -9.14
C LEU A 124 -25.68 -17.79 -8.81
N ILE A 125 -26.80 -18.44 -8.48
CA ILE A 125 -26.85 -19.88 -8.23
C ILE A 125 -26.38 -20.63 -9.50
N GLY A 126 -25.28 -21.36 -9.38
CA GLY A 126 -24.68 -22.13 -10.47
C GLY A 126 -23.58 -21.41 -11.27
N GLU A 127 -23.29 -20.13 -10.99
CA GLU A 127 -22.07 -19.46 -11.49
C GLU A 127 -20.88 -19.61 -10.55
N GLU A 128 -21.12 -20.04 -9.31
CA GLU A 128 -20.11 -20.25 -8.30
C GLU A 128 -19.21 -21.42 -8.72
N ILE A 129 -17.97 -21.10 -9.12
CA ILE A 129 -16.97 -22.07 -9.60
C ILE A 129 -16.39 -22.83 -8.41
N ASP A 130 -16.14 -22.12 -7.31
CA ASP A 130 -15.71 -22.63 -6.01
C ASP A 130 -16.55 -21.93 -4.94
N ALA A 131 -17.12 -22.69 -4.00
CA ALA A 131 -17.84 -22.10 -2.87
C ALA A 131 -16.86 -21.27 -2.05
N TYR A 132 -17.21 -20.01 -1.76
CA TYR A 132 -16.41 -19.21 -0.84
C TYR A 132 -16.48 -19.83 0.56
N ASP A 133 -15.32 -20.05 1.18
CA ASP A 133 -15.27 -20.51 2.56
C ASP A 133 -15.99 -19.51 3.47
N HIS A 134 -16.83 -20.02 4.38
CA HIS A 134 -17.57 -19.17 5.33
C HIS A 134 -16.69 -18.66 6.48
N GLU A 135 -15.44 -19.12 6.56
CA GLU A 135 -14.49 -18.79 7.60
C GLU A 135 -13.07 -18.77 7.02
N GLU A 136 -12.28 -17.78 7.43
CA GLU A 136 -10.86 -17.68 7.08
C GLU A 136 -10.02 -17.63 8.37
N ALA A 137 -8.98 -18.47 8.43
CA ALA A 137 -8.07 -18.51 9.56
C ALA A 137 -6.82 -17.66 9.29
N ILE A 138 -6.74 -16.49 9.93
CA ILE A 138 -5.58 -15.60 9.85
C ILE A 138 -4.56 -16.01 10.92
N ARG A 139 -3.36 -16.41 10.51
CA ARG A 139 -2.26 -16.71 11.43
C ARG A 139 -1.67 -15.42 12.01
N LEU A 140 -1.58 -15.36 13.34
CA LEU A 140 -1.10 -14.23 14.12
C LEU A 140 0.26 -14.52 14.78
N GLY A 141 1.05 -13.45 14.90
CA GLY A 141 2.33 -13.43 15.62
C GLY A 141 3.54 -13.87 14.77
N ARG A 142 4.75 -13.61 15.30
CA ARG A 142 6.03 -13.81 14.59
C ARG A 142 6.28 -15.24 14.08
N HIS A 143 5.63 -16.24 14.70
CA HIS A 143 5.75 -17.65 14.34
C HIS A 143 4.42 -18.26 13.84
N GLY A 144 3.34 -17.47 13.69
CA GLY A 144 2.06 -17.95 13.17
C GLY A 144 1.38 -19.03 14.02
N THR A 145 1.68 -19.11 15.32
CA THR A 145 1.18 -20.17 16.22
C THR A 145 -0.21 -19.89 16.79
N LYS A 146 -0.71 -18.67 16.63
CA LYS A 146 -2.08 -18.30 17.01
C LYS A 146 -2.89 -18.12 15.73
N GLU A 147 -4.12 -18.60 15.71
CA GLU A 147 -5.04 -18.40 14.59
C GLU A 147 -6.21 -17.53 15.06
N LEU A 148 -6.57 -16.56 14.22
CA LEU A 148 -7.77 -15.76 14.35
C LEU A 148 -8.74 -16.21 13.26
N ILE A 149 -9.87 -16.77 13.68
CA ILE A 149 -10.93 -17.16 12.77
C ILE A 149 -11.77 -15.91 12.47
N VAL A 150 -11.83 -15.54 11.20
CA VAL A 150 -12.67 -14.48 10.67
C VAL A 150 -13.84 -15.13 9.96
N THR A 151 -15.07 -14.82 10.39
CA THR A 151 -16.25 -15.28 9.67
C THR A 151 -16.43 -14.45 8.40
N LEU A 152 -16.81 -15.12 7.31
CA LEU A 152 -17.09 -14.55 5.99
C LEU A 152 -18.58 -14.78 5.67
N PRO A 153 -19.49 -13.94 6.19
CA PRO A 153 -20.92 -14.17 6.04
C PRO A 153 -21.37 -13.98 4.59
N GLU A 154 -22.11 -14.94 4.07
CA GLU A 154 -22.68 -14.87 2.71
C GLU A 154 -23.60 -13.67 2.49
N HIS A 155 -24.30 -13.22 3.54
CA HIS A 155 -25.25 -12.10 3.47
C HIS A 155 -24.57 -10.74 3.22
N ILE A 156 -23.24 -10.65 3.28
CA ILE A 156 -22.50 -9.45 2.85
C ILE A 156 -22.40 -9.40 1.32
N TRP A 157 -22.32 -10.58 0.69
CA TRP A 157 -22.10 -10.74 -0.75
C TRP A 157 -23.41 -10.87 -1.54
N ARG A 158 -24.49 -11.27 -0.87
CA ARG A 158 -25.83 -11.43 -1.46
C ARG A 158 -26.81 -10.45 -0.79
N PRO A 159 -27.65 -9.72 -1.56
CA PRO A 159 -28.64 -8.78 -1.03
C PRO A 159 -29.79 -9.46 -0.28
#